data_AF-A0A0A0EST0-F1
#
_entry.id   AF-A0A0A0EST0-F1
#
_cell.length_a   1.000
_cell.length_b   1.000
_cell.length_c   1.000
_cell.angle_alpha   90.00
_cell.angle_beta   90.00
_cell.angle_gamma   90.00
#
_symmetry.space_group_name_H-M   'P 1'
#
loop_
_entity.id
_entity.type
_entity.pdbx_description
1 polymer ?
#
loop_
_entity_poly.entity_id
_entity_poly.type
_entity_poly.pdbx_seq_one_letter_code
_entity_poly.pdbx_strand_id
1 'polypeptide(L)'
;MSQAVNGELLRKVATAGEMDGQELIGHVTRKSGTYADFYGLAAMIQSGFIATNTEPGMPFGRTTRESAALLYQLGLKPGESFLYGEVPWEAWGAGPVTFFITGAGVLKVEELDSKRSAKRQKRMDYFVSAIVAILAAALSSTATHLYAQYRETSGKQGSPIAQPSPNNSFNGKPLCGSP
;
A
#
# COMPACT_ATOMS: atom_id res chain seq x y z
N MET A 1 -0.98 13.09 -5.14
CA MET A 1 -0.08 11.99 -4.75
C MET A 1 0.35 12.21 -3.30
N SER A 2 -0.06 11.35 -2.38
CA SER A 2 0.33 11.44 -0.96
C SER A 2 1.84 11.35 -0.86
N GLN A 3 2.51 12.43 -0.42
CA GLN A 3 3.92 12.35 -0.02
C GLN A 3 3.99 11.29 1.07
N ALA A 4 4.61 10.15 0.77
CA ALA A 4 4.78 9.08 1.74
C ALA A 4 5.62 9.66 2.87
N VAL A 5 4.97 9.91 4.01
CA VAL A 5 5.59 10.11 5.32
C VAL A 5 6.77 9.15 5.39
N ASN A 6 7.99 9.69 5.45
CA ASN A 6 9.21 8.88 5.44
C ASN A 6 9.30 8.17 6.79
N GLY A 7 8.73 6.97 6.87
CA GLY A 7 8.66 6.19 8.10
C GLY A 7 10.03 5.89 8.71
N GLU A 8 11.10 5.93 7.92
CA GLU A 8 12.47 5.80 8.42
C GLU A 8 12.91 7.05 9.20
N LEU A 9 12.58 8.24 8.70
CA LEU A 9 12.85 9.51 9.39
C LEU A 9 12.08 9.59 10.71
N LEU A 10 10.79 9.22 10.69
CA LEU A 10 9.99 9.10 11.92
C LEU A 10 10.65 8.18 12.95
N ARG A 11 11.13 7.02 12.51
CA ARG A 11 11.77 6.05 13.39
C ARG A 11 13.11 6.56 13.95
N LYS A 12 13.92 7.25 13.14
CA LYS A 12 15.17 7.87 13.61
C LYS A 12 14.92 8.91 14.69
N VAL A 13 13.96 9.82 14.46
CA VAL A 13 13.61 10.84 15.46
C VAL A 13 12.98 10.20 16.70
N ALA A 14 12.10 9.20 16.53
CA ALA A 14 11.50 8.49 17.66
C ALA A 14 12.52 7.76 18.53
N THR A 15 13.59 7.22 17.92
CA THR A 15 14.64 6.49 18.64
C THR A 15 15.62 7.44 19.32
N ALA A 16 15.93 8.57 18.67
CA ALA A 16 16.82 9.59 19.22
C ALA A 16 16.16 10.42 20.33
N GLY A 17 14.82 10.52 20.35
CA GLY A 17 14.05 11.34 21.30
C GLY A 17 14.07 12.83 20.96
N GLU A 18 15.22 13.32 20.51
CA GLU A 18 15.46 14.67 20.00
C GLU A 18 16.26 14.65 18.70
N MET A 19 16.06 15.65 17.83
CA MET A 19 16.84 15.81 16.61
C MET A 19 17.03 17.29 16.28
N ASP A 20 18.23 17.66 15.84
CA ASP A 20 18.52 19.02 15.40
C ASP A 20 17.80 19.35 14.09
N GLY A 21 17.33 20.59 13.95
CA GLY A 21 16.56 21.04 12.80
C GLY A 21 17.35 21.02 11.48
N GLN A 22 18.65 21.31 11.50
CA GLN A 22 19.52 21.22 10.32
C GLN A 22 19.74 19.77 9.90
N GLU A 23 19.91 18.87 10.87
CA GLU A 23 20.00 17.43 10.61
C GLU A 23 18.68 16.90 10.01
N LEU A 24 17.55 17.30 10.59
CA LEU A 24 16.22 16.87 10.18
C LEU A 24 15.93 17.26 8.72
N ILE A 25 16.24 18.49 8.31
CA ILE A 25 16.06 18.94 6.93
C ILE A 25 17.04 18.26 5.97
N GLY A 26 18.22 17.86 6.45
CA GLY A 26 19.21 17.12 5.66
C GLY A 26 18.71 15.75 5.19
N HIS A 27 17.73 15.17 5.90
CA HIS A 27 17.11 13.91 5.52
C HIS A 27 15.99 14.03 4.48
N VAL A 28 15.59 15.25 4.11
CA VAL A 28 14.54 15.47 3.11
C VAL A 28 15.14 15.55 1.72
N THR A 29 14.74 14.63 0.84
CA THR A 29 15.11 14.70 -0.58
C THR A 29 14.36 15.84 -1.27
N ARG A 30 15.10 16.91 -1.64
CA ARG A 30 14.54 18.05 -2.37
C ARG A 30 14.26 17.66 -3.83
N LYS A 31 13.02 17.82 -4.29
CA LYS A 31 12.62 17.56 -5.69
C LYS A 31 12.46 18.85 -6.47
N SER A 32 11.71 19.81 -5.92
CA SER A 32 11.48 21.11 -6.54
C SER A 32 12.47 22.18 -6.09
N GLY A 33 13.18 21.95 -4.97
CA GLY A 33 14.04 22.95 -4.34
C GLY A 33 13.25 24.06 -3.64
N THR A 34 11.96 23.83 -3.37
CA THR A 34 11.06 24.79 -2.72
C THR A 34 10.53 24.23 -1.41
N TYR A 35 9.86 25.07 -0.61
CA TYR A 35 9.26 24.61 0.66
C TYR A 35 8.24 23.48 0.50
N ALA A 36 7.69 23.26 -0.71
CA ALA A 36 6.78 22.15 -0.97
C ALA A 36 7.41 20.76 -0.78
N ASP A 37 8.74 20.66 -0.89
CA ASP A 37 9.47 19.42 -0.60
C ASP A 37 9.34 18.99 0.86
N PHE A 38 9.05 19.95 1.75
CA PHE A 38 8.96 19.74 3.20
C PHE A 38 7.55 19.44 3.70
N TYR A 39 6.52 19.40 2.83
CA TYR A 39 5.13 19.18 3.27
C TYR A 39 4.93 17.89 4.07
N GLY A 40 5.60 16.80 3.68
CA GLY A 40 5.52 15.51 4.38
C GLY A 40 6.11 15.60 5.79
N LEU A 41 7.25 16.28 5.93
CA LEU A 41 7.90 16.52 7.22
C LEU A 41 7.09 17.49 8.09
N ALA A 42 6.56 18.56 7.50
CA ALA A 42 5.67 19.49 8.17
C ALA A 42 4.41 18.81 8.72
N ALA A 43 3.78 17.94 7.92
CA ALA A 43 2.61 17.18 8.36
C ALA A 43 2.95 16.26 9.53
N MET A 44 4.15 15.65 9.54
CA MET A 44 4.61 14.87 10.67
C MET A 44 4.76 15.73 11.93
N ILE A 45 5.45 16.87 11.83
CA ILE A 45 5.71 17.77 12.96
C ILE A 45 4.40 18.23 13.60
N GLN A 46 3.46 18.72 12.79
CA GLN A 46 2.12 19.12 13.22
C GLN A 46 1.33 18.00 13.91
N SER A 47 1.68 16.75 13.63
CA SER A 47 0.93 15.59 14.10
C SER A 47 1.46 14.99 15.40
N GLY A 48 2.63 15.38 15.89
CA GLY A 48 3.25 14.68 17.02
C GLY A 48 4.61 15.15 17.47
N PHE A 49 5.03 16.38 17.15
CA PHE A 49 6.32 16.92 17.58
C PHE A 49 6.16 18.29 18.24
N ILE A 50 7.11 18.62 19.11
CA ILE A 50 7.31 19.95 19.66
C ILE A 50 8.67 20.44 19.17
N ALA A 51 8.77 21.71 18.80
CA ALA A 51 10.04 22.35 18.50
C ALA A 51 10.50 23.18 19.70
N THR A 52 11.80 23.25 19.97
CA THR A 52 12.39 24.29 20.82
C THR A 52 12.65 25.55 20.00
N ASN A 53 12.79 26.68 20.69
CA ASN A 53 12.88 28.01 20.08
C ASN A 53 11.59 28.47 19.38
N THR A 54 10.50 27.73 19.59
CA THR A 54 9.13 28.23 19.55
C THR A 54 8.68 28.45 20.99
N GLU A 55 7.83 29.45 21.26
CA GLU A 55 7.28 29.66 22.60
C GLU A 55 6.67 28.36 23.16
N PRO A 56 6.83 28.05 24.46
CA PRO A 56 6.26 26.85 25.06
C PRO A 56 4.75 26.75 24.78
N GLY A 57 4.32 25.63 24.17
CA GLY A 57 2.92 25.40 23.82
C GLY A 57 2.49 25.95 22.45
N MET A 58 3.37 26.62 21.71
CA MET A 58 3.10 27.08 20.35
C MET A 58 3.55 26.03 19.32
N PRO A 59 2.71 25.69 18.32
CA PRO A 59 3.10 24.77 17.27
C PRO A 59 4.16 25.40 16.36
N PHE A 60 5.04 24.55 15.82
CA PHE A 60 6.01 24.96 14.81
C PHE A 60 5.29 25.29 13.50
N GLY A 61 4.90 26.55 13.34
CA GLY A 61 3.96 27.01 12.31
C GLY A 61 2.50 26.70 12.68
N ARG A 62 1.56 27.55 12.27
CA ARG A 62 0.11 27.36 12.52
C ARG A 62 -0.55 26.46 11.51
N THR A 63 0.06 26.32 10.33
CA THR A 63 -0.43 25.47 9.25
C THR A 63 0.68 24.57 8.74
N THR A 64 0.33 23.46 8.09
CA THR A 64 1.31 22.58 7.43
C THR A 64 2.15 23.33 6.40
N ARG A 65 1.56 24.32 5.72
CA ARG A 65 2.24 25.15 4.73
C ARG A 65 3.27 26.08 5.36
N GLU A 66 2.90 26.74 6.44
CA GLU A 66 3.81 27.60 7.20
C GLU A 66 4.93 26.78 7.86
N SER A 67 4.60 25.62 8.41
CA SER A 67 5.60 24.68 8.96
C SER A 67 6.61 24.26 7.89
N ALA A 68 6.14 23.97 6.67
CA ALA A 68 7.01 23.61 5.55
C ALA A 68 7.90 24.78 5.12
N ALA A 69 7.37 26.01 5.15
CA ALA A 69 8.13 27.23 4.89
C ALA A 69 9.20 27.49 5.97
N LEU A 70 8.87 27.29 7.25
CA LEU A 70 9.82 27.38 8.37
C LEU A 70 10.94 26.33 8.25
N LEU A 71 10.60 25.09 7.89
CA LEU A 71 11.60 24.04 7.62
C LEU A 71 12.50 24.41 6.45
N TYR A 72 11.94 24.99 5.39
CA TYR A 72 12.73 25.48 4.26
C TYR A 72 13.67 26.62 4.69
N GLN A 73 13.17 27.53 5.52
CA GLN A 73 13.92 28.67 6.07
C GLN A 73 15.13 28.22 6.90
N LEU A 74 14.99 27.15 7.69
CA LEU A 74 16.11 26.55 8.42
C LEU A 74 17.23 26.06 7.48
N GLY A 75 16.90 25.69 6.25
CA GLY A 75 17.84 25.19 5.25
C GLY A 75 18.46 26.25 4.35
N LEU A 76 18.17 27.52 4.57
CA LEU A 76 18.75 28.64 3.82
C LEU A 76 20.13 28.99 4.36
N LYS A 77 21.05 29.32 3.46
CA LYS A 77 22.35 29.88 3.84
C LYS A 77 22.23 31.37 4.16
N PRO A 78 23.16 31.93 4.95
CA PRO A 78 23.22 33.38 5.16
C PRO A 78 23.26 34.14 3.82
N GLY A 79 22.37 35.12 3.66
CA GLY A 79 22.22 35.90 2.42
C GLY A 79 21.24 35.31 1.40
N GLU A 80 20.73 34.09 1.62
CA GLU A 80 19.63 33.53 0.83
C GLU A 80 18.27 33.95 1.40
N SER A 81 17.29 34.12 0.51
CA SER A 81 15.90 34.37 0.88
C SER A 81 14.96 33.67 -0.10
N PHE A 82 13.72 33.48 0.32
CA PHE A 82 12.65 32.98 -0.54
C PHE A 82 11.34 33.71 -0.29
N LEU A 83 10.45 33.69 -1.27
CA LEU A 83 9.12 34.29 -1.14
C LEU A 83 8.13 33.29 -0.52
N TYR A 84 7.52 33.69 0.59
CA TYR A 84 6.36 33.03 1.16
C TYR A 84 5.13 33.93 1.02
N GLY A 85 4.33 33.67 -0.02
CA GLY A 85 3.32 34.62 -0.46
C GLY A 85 4.00 35.83 -1.10
N GLU A 86 3.76 37.02 -0.55
CA GLU A 86 4.38 38.28 -1.02
C GLU A 86 5.54 38.74 -0.11
N VAL A 87 5.80 38.02 0.98
CA VAL A 87 6.81 38.41 1.98
C VAL A 87 8.10 37.63 1.74
N PRO A 88 9.26 38.30 1.64
CA PRO A 88 10.56 37.64 1.60
C PRO A 88 10.93 37.14 2.99
N TRP A 89 11.31 35.87 3.07
CA TRP A 89 11.77 35.21 4.27
C TRP A 89 13.26 34.90 4.12
N GLU A 90 14.05 35.41 5.07
CA GLU A 90 15.50 35.24 5.10
C GLU A 90 15.90 34.02 5.94
N ALA A 91 17.19 33.66 5.92
CA ALA A 91 17.71 32.59 6.75
C ALA A 91 17.33 32.74 8.24
N TRP A 92 17.06 31.61 8.88
CA TRP A 92 16.58 31.57 10.27
C TRP A 92 17.58 32.19 11.25
N GLY A 93 17.19 33.29 11.89
CA GLY A 93 18.06 34.06 12.80
C GLY A 93 17.83 33.83 14.30
N ALA A 94 16.81 33.05 14.69
CA ALA A 94 16.40 32.94 16.10
C ALA A 94 17.25 31.93 16.93
N GLY A 95 18.28 31.33 16.34
CA GLY A 95 19.12 30.31 16.98
C GLY A 95 18.73 28.87 16.60
N PRO A 96 19.35 27.85 17.22
CA PRO A 96 19.12 26.45 16.87
C PRO A 96 17.68 26.03 17.17
N VAL A 97 17.13 25.16 16.33
CA VAL A 97 15.79 24.58 16.49
C VAL A 97 15.96 23.08 16.68
N THR A 98 15.42 22.53 17.77
CA THR A 98 15.47 21.10 18.05
C THR A 98 14.05 20.56 18.06
N PHE A 99 13.84 19.39 17.44
CA PHE A 99 12.54 18.74 17.38
C PHE A 99 12.49 17.55 18.34
N PHE A 100 11.43 17.50 19.15
CA PHE A 100 11.17 16.46 20.13
C PHE A 100 9.93 15.67 19.73
N ILE A 101 10.01 14.34 19.81
CA ILE A 101 8.83 13.52 19.62
C ILE A 101 7.93 13.59 20.86
N THR A 102 6.64 13.83 20.64
CA THR A 102 5.63 13.75 21.71
C THR A 102 5.12 12.33 21.87
N GLY A 103 4.49 12.01 23.02
CA GLY A 103 3.80 10.74 23.20
C GLY A 103 2.75 10.44 22.11
N ALA A 104 2.04 11.48 21.62
CA ALA A 104 1.12 11.34 20.49
C ALA A 104 1.84 10.99 19.17
N GLY A 105 3.05 11.52 18.99
CA GLY A 105 3.92 11.16 17.88
C GLY A 105 4.36 9.70 17.94
N VAL A 106 4.73 9.20 19.12
CA VAL A 106 5.10 7.78 19.32
C VAL A 106 3.94 6.86 18.97
N LEU A 107 2.74 7.14 19.48
CA LEU A 107 1.54 6.34 19.18
C LEU A 107 1.23 6.28 17.68
N LYS A 108 1.45 7.37 16.93
CA LYS A 108 1.29 7.38 15.47
C LYS A 108 2.31 6.49 14.75
N VAL A 109 3.54 6.41 15.26
CA VAL A 109 4.56 5.51 14.71
C VAL A 109 4.14 4.05 14.90
N GLU A 110 3.65 3.69 16.09
CA GLU A 110 3.14 2.34 16.38
C GLU A 110 1.93 1.98 15.50
N GLU A 111 1.01 2.92 15.29
CA GLU A 111 -0.14 2.74 14.40
C GLU A 111 0.30 2.52 12.93
N LEU A 112 1.31 3.26 12.46
CA LEU A 112 1.86 3.08 11.11
C LEU A 112 2.53 1.71 10.95
N ASP A 113 3.26 1.23 11.97
CA ASP A 113 3.89 -0.08 11.97
C ASP A 113 2.86 -1.21 11.99
N SER A 114 1.80 -1.09 12.80
CA SER A 114 0.70 -2.07 12.80
C SER A 114 -0.06 -2.12 11.47
N LYS A 115 -0.28 -0.97 10.82
CA LYS A 115 -0.90 -0.92 9.48
C LYS A 115 -0.01 -1.55 8.41
N ARG A 116 1.31 -1.38 8.49
CA ARG A 116 2.27 -2.00 7.56
C ARG A 116 2.32 -3.51 7.73
N SER A 117 2.39 -4.00 8.98
CA SER A 117 2.37 -5.44 9.26
C SER A 117 1.07 -6.09 8.80
N ALA A 118 -0.09 -5.45 9.05
CA ALA A 118 -1.38 -5.92 8.58
C ALA A 118 -1.47 -6.00 7.04
N LYS A 119 -0.93 -5.01 6.32
CA LYS A 119 -0.85 -5.06 4.84
C LYS A 119 0.04 -6.20 4.35
N ARG A 120 1.17 -6.46 5.01
CA ARG A 120 2.07 -7.57 4.66
C ARG A 120 1.40 -8.92 4.90
N GLN A 121 0.69 -9.07 6.02
CA GLN A 121 -0.06 -10.28 6.34
C GLN A 121 -1.10 -10.59 5.26
N LYS A 122 -1.93 -9.61 4.88
CA LYS A 122 -2.92 -9.79 3.81
C LYS A 122 -2.30 -10.26 2.50
N ARG A 123 -1.13 -9.72 2.11
CA ARG A 123 -0.42 -10.18 0.90
C ARG A 123 0.04 -11.63 1.01
N MET A 124 0.53 -12.05 2.17
CA MET A 124 0.87 -13.46 2.40
C MET A 124 -0.36 -14.36 2.33
N ASP A 125 -1.47 -13.96 2.93
CA ASP A 125 -2.71 -14.75 2.92
C ASP A 125 -3.22 -14.94 1.47
N TYR A 126 -3.12 -13.90 0.62
CA TYR A 126 -3.45 -14.01 -0.81
C TYR A 126 -2.50 -14.96 -1.56
N PHE A 127 -1.19 -14.89 -1.28
CA PHE A 127 -0.21 -15.75 -1.93
C PHE A 127 -0.39 -17.22 -1.55
N VAL A 128 -0.63 -17.50 -0.26
CA VAL A 128 -0.94 -18.85 0.23
C VAL A 128 -2.24 -19.36 -0.39
N SER A 129 -3.28 -18.52 -0.46
CA SER A 129 -4.56 -18.90 -1.09
C SER A 129 -4.40 -19.20 -2.58
N ALA A 130 -3.58 -18.43 -3.30
CA ALA A 130 -3.28 -18.68 -4.71
C ALA A 130 -2.52 -20.00 -4.91
N ILE A 131 -1.54 -20.31 -4.05
CA ILE A 131 -0.81 -21.58 -4.09
C ILE A 131 -1.76 -22.76 -3.85
N VAL A 132 -2.62 -22.67 -2.84
CA VAL A 132 -3.62 -23.71 -2.55
C VAL A 132 -4.57 -23.90 -3.72
N ALA A 133 -5.03 -22.81 -4.34
CA ALA A 133 -5.90 -22.88 -5.52
C ALA A 133 -5.20 -23.53 -6.73
N ILE A 134 -3.93 -23.20 -6.99
CA ILE A 134 -3.14 -23.81 -8.08
C ILE A 134 -2.91 -25.30 -7.81
N LEU A 135 -2.56 -25.68 -6.58
CA LEU A 135 -2.40 -27.09 -6.18
C LEU A 135 -3.71 -27.86 -6.31
N ALA A 136 -4.83 -27.31 -5.85
CA ALA A 136 -6.13 -27.91 -5.98
C ALA A 136 -6.53 -28.07 -7.46
N ALA A 137 -6.27 -27.06 -8.30
CA ALA A 137 -6.52 -27.12 -9.73
C ALA A 137 -5.63 -28.16 -10.44
N ALA A 138 -4.35 -28.26 -10.07
CA ALA A 138 -3.42 -29.24 -10.61
C ALA A 138 -3.84 -30.67 -10.23
N LEU A 139 -4.21 -30.90 -8.97
CA LEU A 139 -4.74 -32.18 -8.48
C LEU A 139 -6.07 -32.54 -9.14
N SER A 140 -6.97 -31.56 -9.32
CA SER A 140 -8.25 -31.78 -9.99
C SER A 140 -8.06 -32.10 -11.47
N SER A 141 -7.13 -31.41 -12.14
CA SER A 141 -6.77 -31.66 -13.54
C SER A 141 -6.14 -33.05 -13.71
N THR A 142 -5.20 -33.44 -12.85
CA THR A 142 -4.61 -34.79 -12.89
C THR A 142 -5.62 -35.88 -12.57
N ALA A 143 -6.51 -35.69 -11.59
CA ALA A 143 -7.59 -36.62 -11.29
C ALA A 143 -8.55 -36.78 -12.48
N THR A 144 -8.92 -35.67 -13.14
CA THR A 144 -9.77 -35.69 -14.33
C THR A 144 -9.08 -36.39 -15.49
N HIS A 145 -7.78 -36.16 -15.70
CA HIS A 145 -7.00 -36.80 -16.76
C HIS A 145 -6.81 -38.31 -16.52
N LEU A 146 -6.52 -38.73 -15.28
CA LEU A 146 -6.45 -40.14 -14.90
C LEU A 146 -7.80 -40.84 -15.06
N TYR A 147 -8.90 -40.19 -14.69
CA TYR A 147 -10.24 -40.73 -14.89
C TYR A 147 -10.59 -40.87 -16.38
N ALA A 148 -10.23 -39.87 -17.20
CA ALA A 148 -10.39 -39.94 -18.65
C ALA A 148 -9.60 -41.10 -19.26
N GLN A 149 -8.32 -41.27 -18.90
CA GLN A 149 -7.49 -42.40 -19.34
C GLN A 149 -8.03 -43.75 -18.86
N TYR A 150 -8.51 -43.84 -17.62
CA TYR A 150 -9.14 -45.05 -17.09
C TYR A 150 -10.41 -45.43 -17.87
N ARG A 151 -11.24 -44.44 -18.23
CA ARG A 151 -12.43 -44.68 -19.05
C ARG A 151 -12.08 -45.15 -20.46
N GLU A 152 -11.07 -44.58 -21.10
CA GLU A 152 -10.62 -44.97 -22.45
C GLU A 152 -10.00 -46.37 -22.47
N THR A 153 -9.27 -46.75 -21.43
CA THR A 153 -8.68 -48.09 -21.28
C THR A 153 -9.73 -49.13 -20.91
N SER A 154 -10.69 -48.80 -20.04
CA SER A 154 -11.79 -49.70 -19.65
C SER A 154 -12.86 -49.85 -20.75
N GLY A 155 -13.02 -48.85 -21.63
CA GLY A 155 -13.95 -48.89 -22.76
C GLY A 155 -13.50 -49.78 -23.93
N LYS A 156 -12.27 -50.32 -23.91
CA LYS A 156 -11.75 -51.23 -24.95
C LYS A 156 -11.85 -52.73 -24.61
N GLN A 157 -12.41 -53.11 -23.46
CA GLN A 157 -12.46 -54.52 -23.01
C GLN A 157 -13.86 -55.15 -22.86
N GLY A 158 -14.88 -54.65 -23.54
CA GLY A 158 -16.19 -55.34 -23.61
C GLY A 158 -17.04 -54.91 -24.80
N SER A 159 -16.91 -55.60 -25.93
CA SER A 159 -17.77 -55.43 -27.12
C SER A 159 -19.16 -56.08 -26.91
N PRO A 160 -20.20 -55.71 -27.70
CA PRO A 160 -20.42 -56.54 -28.89
C PRO A 160 -20.89 -55.78 -30.14
N ILE A 161 -20.28 -56.17 -31.25
CA ILE A 161 -20.84 -56.41 -32.59
C ILE A 161 -22.31 -55.97 -32.78
N ALA A 162 -22.52 -54.86 -33.48
CA ALA A 162 -23.80 -54.58 -34.12
C ALA A 162 -23.88 -55.38 -35.43
N GLN A 163 -24.71 -56.44 -35.43
CA GLN A 163 -25.16 -57.12 -36.65
C GLN A 163 -25.89 -56.14 -37.58
N PRO A 164 -25.69 -56.21 -38.91
CA PRO A 164 -26.61 -55.59 -39.84
C PRO A 164 -27.68 -56.59 -40.27
N SER A 165 -28.96 -56.19 -40.28
CA SER A 165 -30.06 -56.64 -41.20
C SER A 165 -31.47 -56.40 -40.60
N PRO A 166 -32.57 -56.46 -41.36
CA PRO A 166 -32.85 -55.81 -42.65
C PRO A 166 -34.28 -55.16 -42.67
N ASN A 167 -34.63 -54.58 -43.80
CA ASN A 167 -35.93 -53.99 -44.17
C ASN A 167 -37.13 -54.98 -44.09
N ASN A 168 -38.30 -54.49 -43.64
CA ASN A 168 -39.68 -54.64 -44.21
C ASN A 168 -40.84 -54.93 -43.22
N SER A 169 -41.85 -54.05 -43.34
CA SER A 169 -43.33 -54.24 -43.29
C SER A 169 -44.01 -55.11 -42.21
N PHE A 170 -44.95 -54.54 -41.44
CA PHE A 170 -46.41 -54.62 -41.68
C PHE A 170 -47.24 -53.90 -40.58
N ASN A 171 -48.11 -52.98 -41.02
CA ASN A 171 -49.53 -52.73 -40.68
C ASN A 171 -50.06 -52.78 -39.21
N GLY A 172 -50.79 -51.72 -38.82
CA GLY A 172 -51.71 -51.73 -37.66
C GLY A 172 -52.19 -50.35 -37.21
N LYS A 173 -53.33 -49.88 -37.76
CA LYS A 173 -54.10 -48.70 -37.31
C LYS A 173 -54.40 -48.73 -35.80
N PRO A 174 -54.69 -47.56 -35.19
CA PRO A 174 -55.86 -47.46 -34.34
C PRO A 174 -56.88 -46.43 -34.83
N LEU A 175 -58.10 -46.68 -34.37
CA LEU A 175 -59.38 -46.08 -34.72
C LEU A 175 -59.59 -44.66 -34.14
N CYS A 176 -60.39 -43.89 -34.91
CA CYS A 176 -61.40 -42.91 -34.49
C CYS A 176 -61.01 -41.60 -33.78
N GLY A 177 -61.55 -40.51 -34.34
CA GLY A 177 -61.66 -39.19 -33.71
C GLY A 177 -62.04 -38.08 -34.69
N SER A 178 -63.30 -38.07 -35.16
CA SER A 178 -64.02 -37.02 -35.93
C SER A 178 -64.13 -35.69 -35.15
N PRO A 179 -64.55 -34.53 -35.72
CA PRO A 179 -65.50 -34.29 -36.84
C PRO A 179 -64.87 -33.93 -38.19
#